data_AF-A0AAJ1UI58-F1
#
_entry.id   AF-A0AAJ1UI58-F1
#
_cell.length_a   1.000
_cell.length_b   1.000
_cell.length_c   1.000
_cell.angle_alpha   90.00
_cell.angle_beta   90.00
_cell.angle_gamma   90.00
#
_symmetry.space_group_name_H-M   'P 1'
#
loop_
_entity.id
_entity.type
_entity.pdbx_description
1 polymer ?
#
loop_
_entity_poly.entity_id
_entity_poly.type
_entity_poly.pdbx_seq_one_letter_code
_entity_poly.pdbx_strand_id
1 'polypeptide(L)' 'MSSLKQSDRENTLQITVPAVTKKSLRLKSAESGETMRMIVLRALNAAGIEVPNKELKDRRKGQ' A
#
# COMPACT_ATOMS: atom_id res chain seq x y z
N MET A 1 -6.41 25.85 17.23
CA MET A 1 -6.16 24.40 17.02
C MET A 1 -6.60 24.06 15.61
N SER A 2 -5.67 24.14 14.67
CA SER A 2 -5.91 23.96 13.24
C SER A 2 -6.20 22.48 12.96
N SER A 3 -7.46 22.20 12.65
CA SER A 3 -7.92 20.89 12.17
C SER A 3 -7.12 20.51 10.91
N LEU A 4 -6.26 19.50 11.03
CA LEU A 4 -5.64 18.82 9.90
C LEU A 4 -6.75 18.10 9.12
N LYS A 5 -7.43 18.83 8.23
CA LYS A 5 -8.04 18.19 7.05
C LYS A 5 -6.89 17.70 6.19
N GLN A 6 -6.34 16.55 6.54
CA GLN A 6 -5.40 15.82 5.70
C GLN A 6 -6.22 15.26 4.54
N SER A 7 -6.36 16.12 3.53
CA SER A 7 -7.01 15.88 2.24
C SER A 7 -6.58 14.52 1.69
N ASP A 8 -7.46 13.89 0.92
CA ASP A 8 -7.27 12.74 0.02
C ASP A 8 -6.13 12.92 -1.02
N ARG A 9 -4.98 13.48 -0.62
CA ARG A 9 -3.79 13.64 -1.43
C ARG A 9 -2.93 12.40 -1.24
N GLU A 10 -2.91 11.56 -2.26
CA GLU A 10 -1.94 10.49 -2.36
C GLU A 10 -0.53 11.09 -2.44
N ASN A 11 0.37 10.61 -1.58
CA ASN A 11 1.79 10.97 -1.61
C ASN A 11 2.60 9.78 -2.10
N THR A 12 3.63 10.03 -2.91
CA THR A 12 4.54 8.98 -3.38
C THR A 12 5.61 8.71 -2.33
N LEU A 13 5.87 7.44 -2.06
CA LEU A 13 6.98 6.99 -1.23
C LEU A 13 8.01 6.29 -2.12
N GLN A 14 9.15 6.93 -2.34
CA GLN A 14 10.27 6.33 -3.07
C GLN A 14 11.28 5.76 -2.08
N ILE A 15 11.50 4.44 -2.13
CA ILE A 15 12.47 3.73 -1.28
C ILE A 15 13.29 2.75 -2.10
N THR A 16 14.51 2.49 -1.67
CA THR A 16 15.35 1.42 -2.20
C THR A 16 15.11 0.14 -1.41
N VAL A 17 15.05 -0.99 -2.12
CA VAL A 17 14.89 -2.32 -1.53
C VAL A 17 15.86 -3.28 -2.21
N PRO A 18 16.28 -4.37 -1.53
CA PRO A 18 17.04 -5.43 -2.17
C PRO A 18 16.32 -5.98 -3.40
N ALA A 19 17.09 -6.38 -4.43
CA ALA A 19 16.54 -6.91 -5.67
C ALA A 19 15.63 -8.14 -5.43
N VAL A 20 16.00 -8.98 -4.46
CA VAL A 20 15.21 -10.15 -4.04
C VAL A 20 13.85 -9.76 -3.48
N THR A 21 13.77 -8.68 -2.69
CA THR A 21 12.53 -8.16 -2.11
C THR A 21 11.61 -7.63 -3.21
N LYS A 22 12.15 -6.86 -4.17
CA LYS A 22 11.36 -6.37 -5.32
C LYS A 22 10.81 -7.51 -6.17
N LYS A 23 11.61 -8.57 -6.41
CA LYS A 23 11.16 -9.77 -7.14
C LYS A 23 10.05 -10.49 -6.37
N SER A 24 10.22 -10.68 -5.07
CA SER A 24 9.22 -11.33 -4.20
C SER A 24 7.89 -10.56 -4.20
N LEU A 25 7.91 -9.24 -4.08
CA LEU A 25 6.70 -8.41 -4.16
C LEU A 25 5.97 -8.55 -5.50
N ARG A 26 6.71 -8.63 -6.62
CA ARG A 26 6.13 -8.84 -7.95
C ARG A 26 5.48 -10.22 -8.08
N LEU A 27 6.15 -11.27 -7.61
CA LEU A 27 5.60 -12.63 -7.61
C LEU A 27 4.32 -12.70 -6.78
N LYS A 28 4.34 -12.14 -5.56
CA LYS A 28 3.17 -12.13 -4.68
C LYS A 28 1.99 -11.37 -5.28
N SER A 29 2.25 -10.28 -6.01
CA SER A 29 1.23 -9.52 -6.75
C SER A 29 0.61 -10.35 -7.87
N ALA A 30 1.42 -11.11 -8.62
CA ALA A 30 0.93 -11.99 -9.67
C ALA A 30 0.10 -13.18 -9.11
N GLU A 31 0.55 -13.79 -8.02
CA GLU A 31 -0.11 -14.94 -7.39
C GLU A 31 -1.44 -14.57 -6.72
N SER A 32 -1.50 -13.43 -6.03
CA SER A 32 -2.69 -13.00 -5.27
C SER A 32 -3.71 -12.23 -6.10
N GLY A 33 -3.31 -11.72 -7.27
CA GLY A 33 -4.09 -10.74 -8.02
C GLY A 33 -4.12 -9.35 -7.38
N GLU A 34 -3.57 -9.16 -6.17
CA GLU A 34 -3.44 -7.86 -5.51
C GLU A 34 -2.36 -7.00 -6.17
N THR A 35 -2.49 -5.67 -6.15
CA THR A 35 -1.42 -4.78 -6.63
C THR A 35 -0.26 -4.77 -5.63
N MET A 36 0.96 -4.50 -6.11
CA MET A 36 2.12 -4.30 -5.22
C MET A 36 1.84 -3.23 -4.14
N ARG A 37 1.08 -2.18 -4.46
CA ARG A 37 0.67 -1.15 -3.49
C ARG A 37 -0.12 -1.77 -2.34
N MET A 38 -1.12 -2.60 -2.62
CA MET A 38 -1.94 -3.23 -1.57
C MET A 38 -1.11 -4.15 -0.68
N ILE A 39 -0.23 -4.94 -1.27
CA ILE A 39 0.69 -5.81 -0.52
C ILE A 39 1.55 -4.98 0.44
N VAL A 40 2.14 -3.89 -0.06
CA VAL A 40 2.97 -2.99 0.77
C VAL A 40 2.14 -2.33 1.86
N LEU A 41 0.97 -1.76 1.54
CA LEU A 41 0.11 -1.10 2.52
C LEU A 41 -0.36 -2.04 3.64
N ARG A 42 -0.73 -3.28 3.31
CA ARG A 42 -1.08 -4.28 4.33
C ARG A 42 0.13 -4.64 5.20
N ALA A 43 1.32 -4.78 4.61
CA ALA A 43 2.53 -5.06 5.36
C ALA A 43 2.90 -3.92 6.31
N LEU A 44 2.79 -2.66 5.86
CA LEU A 44 2.99 -1.47 6.70
C LEU A 44 1.98 -1.44 7.86
N ASN A 45 0.70 -1.68 7.57
CA ASN A 45 -0.33 -1.76 8.62
C ASN A 45 -0.05 -2.88 9.63
N ALA A 46 0.35 -4.06 9.16
CA ALA A 46 0.74 -5.18 10.03
C ALA A 46 1.98 -4.87 10.88
N ALA A 47 2.87 -3.99 10.41
CA ALA A 47 4.00 -3.48 11.17
C ALA A 47 3.63 -2.33 12.14
N GLY A 48 2.35 -1.96 12.24
CA GLY A 48 1.87 -0.90 13.13
C GLY A 48 1.95 0.52 12.54
N ILE A 49 2.26 0.65 11.25
CA ILE A 49 2.25 1.95 10.55
C ILE A 49 0.81 2.29 10.16
N GLU A 50 0.38 3.52 10.46
CA GLU A 50 -0.97 3.95 10.17
C GLU A 50 -1.25 3.93 8.66
N VAL A 51 -2.20 3.09 8.25
CA VAL A 51 -2.76 3.08 6.91
C VAL A 51 -4.28 3.16 7.03
N PRO A 52 -4.93 4.19 6.47
CA PRO A 52 -6.38 4.33 6.56
C PRO A 52 -7.10 3.09 6.01
N ASN A 53 -8.08 2.56 6.75
CA ASN A 53 -8.84 1.36 6.35
C ASN A 53 -9.48 1.45 4.96
N LYS A 54 -9.81 2.67 4.50
CA LYS A 54 -10.32 2.91 3.14
C LYS A 54 -9.31 2.54 2.05
N GLU A 55 -8.01 2.67 2.34
CA GLU A 55 -6.89 2.33 1.44
C GLU A 55 -6.56 0.84 1.45
N LEU A 56 -7.01 0.10 2.47
CA LEU A 56 -6.81 -1.35 2.61
C LEU A 56 -7.91 -2.17 1.90
N LYS A 57 -8.90 -1.51 1.29
CA LYS A 57 -9.93 -2.13 0.45
C LYS A 57 -9.49 -2.09 -1.01
N ASP A 58 -9.51 -3.24 -1.70
CA ASP A 58 -9.17 -3.30 -3.12
C ASP A 58 -10.25 -2.54 -3.93
N ARG A 59 -9.86 -1.42 -4.54
CA ARG A 59 -10.73 -0.60 -5.41
C ARG A 59 -11.11 -1.30 -6.72
N ARG A 60 -10.56 -2.48 -7.03
CA ARG A 60 -10.84 -3.22 -8.27
C ARG A 60 -12.17 -3.99 -8.30
N LYS A 61 -12.98 -3.96 -7.24
CA LYS A 61 -14.37 -4.50 -7.26
C LYS A 61 -15.43 -3.41 -7.48
N GLY A 62 -15.20 -2.47 -8.40
CA GLY A 62 -16.11 -1.32 -8.58
C GLY A 62 -15.98 -0.54 -9.89
N GLN A 63 -15.47 -1.16 -10.96
CA GLN A 63 -15.71 -0.73 -12.34
C GLN A 63 -16.15 -1.96 -13.15
#